data_AF-A0AA51QI38-F1
#
_entry.id   AF-A0AA51QI38-F1
#
_cell.length_a   1.000
_cell.length_b   1.000
_cell.length_c   1.000
_cell.angle_alpha   90.00
_cell.angle_beta   90.00
_cell.angle_gamma   90.00
#
_symmetry.space_group_name_H-M   'P 1'
#
loop_
_entity.id
_entity.type
_entity.pdbx_description
1 polymer ?
#
loop_
_entity_poly.entity_id
_entity_poly.type
_entity_poly.pdbx_seq_one_letter_code
_entity_poly.pdbx_strand_id
1 'polypeptide(L)'
;MSTKLILLIPGIGGSTLCDTYGDPVWGYHVRGSASTILRRPERLAIDQPLRPSGLLKTMAVLPWKKVAGYESLERTIRSLYRLRDDEVDVSLETRPPNLSARLVSFPYDFRLPAQEVAQRLLWDVERRLEALGPDTKVIAIAHSLGGLVARWWWAMGGHAVCERLITIGTPHRGAPKAVDWLVNGVRFGGGPASAVTGHVFGEATEVLRSWPSTYELLPRYRAVFERDQPRYPHELAVATADFRNRASSAYASHLELETICTRLHELPPAQRPTQVSFYSQGHPTPARAVVTESGLQISKTDAEWLPNVGWLGDGTVPAISAIPIEHSTGPDVDQFRRFAPESHIPLQSGQTVAAYLASLNSASLASVRDVGATAPWIGFDVDDVYPVGQLSVLSVRLNGADRTDAGARISVRGPGDMDFGDAVAMEPDEDGWSVRVAPPEEGCYSVKVQVDYGRNRQIITAYDSYGAYAV
;
A
#
# COMPACT_ATOMS: atom_id res chain seq x y z
N MET A 1 10.21 -17.30 -12.57
CA MET A 1 9.70 -16.03 -11.99
C MET A 1 10.89 -15.27 -11.42
N SER A 2 11.01 -13.97 -11.69
CA SER A 2 12.08 -13.12 -11.10
C SER A 2 11.90 -13.05 -9.58
N THR A 3 12.99 -13.29 -8.84
CA THR A 3 13.04 -13.17 -7.38
C THR A 3 12.69 -11.74 -6.96
N LYS A 4 11.90 -11.60 -5.89
CA LYS A 4 11.51 -10.30 -5.33
C LYS A 4 12.16 -10.08 -3.98
N LEU A 5 12.75 -8.89 -3.80
CA LEU A 5 13.12 -8.31 -2.51
C LEU A 5 12.06 -7.29 -2.12
N ILE A 6 11.38 -7.51 -1.01
CA ILE A 6 10.29 -6.67 -0.51
C ILE A 6 10.82 -5.83 0.64
N LEU A 7 10.69 -4.52 0.54
CA LEU A 7 11.13 -3.57 1.57
C LEU A 7 9.89 -3.00 2.27
N LEU A 8 9.89 -3.00 3.59
CA LEU A 8 8.86 -2.37 4.40
C LEU A 8 9.44 -1.18 5.17
N ILE A 9 9.03 0.03 4.81
CA ILE A 9 9.58 1.30 5.32
C ILE A 9 8.48 2.01 6.13
N PRO A 10 8.66 2.16 7.46
CA PRO A 10 7.65 2.74 8.33
C PRO A 10 7.56 4.27 8.20
N GLY A 11 6.57 4.88 8.85
CA GLY A 11 6.41 6.33 8.94
C GLY A 11 7.07 6.91 10.19
N ILE A 12 6.79 8.19 10.46
CA ILE A 12 7.27 8.87 11.67
C ILE A 12 6.75 8.17 12.93
N GLY A 13 7.64 7.85 13.86
CA GLY A 13 7.31 7.05 15.05
C GLY A 13 7.09 5.56 14.77
N GLY A 14 7.22 5.10 13.53
CA GLY A 14 6.96 3.72 13.12
C GLY A 14 8.15 2.76 13.33
N SER A 15 9.26 3.24 13.87
CA SER A 15 10.39 2.45 14.34
C SER A 15 10.44 2.47 15.86
N THR A 16 10.89 1.38 16.51
CA THR A 16 11.33 1.40 17.91
C THR A 16 12.74 1.99 17.95
N LEU A 17 12.97 2.98 18.82
CA LEU A 17 14.28 3.61 19.04
C LEU A 17 14.80 3.25 20.43
N CYS A 18 16.04 2.80 20.49
CA CYS A 18 16.77 2.48 21.73
C CYS A 18 17.95 3.41 21.93
N ASP A 19 18.38 3.60 23.17
CA ASP A 19 19.66 4.26 23.46
C ASP A 19 20.86 3.33 23.22
N THR A 20 22.06 3.82 23.55
CA THR A 20 23.33 3.09 23.35
C THR A 20 23.46 1.82 24.18
N TYR A 21 22.65 1.66 25.24
CA TYR A 21 22.61 0.46 26.08
C TYR A 21 21.59 -0.57 25.56
N GLY A 22 20.80 -0.20 24.54
CA GLY A 22 19.74 -1.04 24.00
C GLY A 22 18.39 -0.84 24.68
N ASP A 23 18.28 0.09 25.62
CA ASP A 23 17.03 0.36 26.32
C ASP A 23 16.06 1.14 25.42
N PRO A 24 14.80 0.70 25.29
CA PRO A 24 13.82 1.37 24.44
C PRO A 24 13.47 2.76 25.00
N VAL A 25 13.71 3.78 24.18
CA VAL A 25 13.29 5.18 24.42
C VAL A 25 11.92 5.44 23.81
N TRP A 26 11.66 4.85 22.64
CA TRP A 26 10.37 4.89 21.94
C TRP A 26 10.03 3.51 21.38
N GLY A 27 8.81 3.01 21.61
CA GLY A 27 8.28 1.79 20.99
C GLY A 27 7.69 0.74 21.94
N TYR A 28 7.57 -0.50 21.45
CA TYR A 28 6.95 -1.64 22.13
C TYR A 28 7.95 -2.26 23.13
N HIS A 29 7.48 -2.56 24.35
CA HIS A 29 8.21 -3.05 25.55
C HIS A 29 8.45 -2.04 26.70
N VAL A 30 8.15 -0.76 26.53
CA VAL A 30 8.02 0.11 27.70
C VAL A 30 6.60 -0.02 28.23
N ARG A 31 6.40 -0.59 29.43
CA ARG A 31 5.16 -0.33 30.18
C ARG A 31 5.06 1.19 30.35
N GLY A 32 4.28 1.85 29.49
CA GLY A 32 4.14 3.29 29.50
C GLY A 32 5.17 4.08 28.66
N SER A 33 5.49 3.67 27.42
CA SER A 33 6.31 4.48 26.49
C SER A 33 5.72 5.89 26.32
N ALA A 34 4.41 5.98 26.10
CA ALA A 34 3.71 7.27 26.10
C ALA A 34 3.94 8.04 27.42
N SER A 35 3.85 7.38 28.59
CA SER A 35 4.09 8.01 29.89
C SER A 35 5.56 8.36 30.17
N THR A 36 6.52 7.67 29.55
CA THR A 36 7.96 7.95 29.69
C THR A 36 8.34 9.14 28.83
N ILE A 37 7.83 9.23 27.60
CA ILE A 37 8.01 10.39 26.71
C ILE A 37 7.26 11.61 27.24
N LEU A 38 6.07 11.41 27.82
CA LEU A 38 5.34 12.44 28.59
C LEU A 38 6.16 13.00 29.76
N ARG A 39 7.03 12.19 30.37
CA ARG A 39 7.81 12.55 31.55
C ARG A 39 9.24 13.00 31.25
N ARG A 40 9.80 12.54 30.12
CA ARG A 40 11.17 12.76 29.68
C ARG A 40 11.27 12.88 28.16
N PRO A 41 10.63 13.89 27.55
CA PRO A 41 10.66 14.08 26.11
C PRO A 41 12.07 14.32 25.57
N GLU A 42 12.96 14.91 26.38
CA GLU A 42 14.36 15.22 26.04
C GLU A 42 15.16 13.99 25.61
N ARG A 43 14.77 12.78 26.02
CA ARG A 43 15.41 11.53 25.55
C ARG A 43 15.24 11.29 24.06
N LEU A 44 14.29 11.96 23.40
CA LEU A 44 14.09 11.90 21.95
C LEU A 44 14.68 13.11 21.23
N ALA A 45 15.35 14.05 21.91
CA ALA A 45 16.02 15.18 21.27
C ALA A 45 17.03 14.71 20.22
N ILE A 46 17.20 15.47 19.14
CA ILE A 46 18.02 15.06 17.97
C ILE A 46 19.47 14.72 18.32
N ASP A 47 20.02 15.31 19.37
CA ASP A 47 21.38 15.10 19.88
C ASP A 47 21.55 13.79 20.67
N GLN A 48 20.44 13.13 21.03
CA GLN A 48 20.48 11.84 21.70
C GLN A 48 20.86 10.73 20.71
N PRO A 49 21.88 9.90 21.02
CA PRO A 49 22.39 8.86 20.13
C PRO A 49 21.48 7.62 20.16
N LEU A 50 20.32 7.73 19.51
CA LEU A 50 19.37 6.63 19.43
C LEU A 50 19.61 5.79 18.18
N ARG A 51 19.22 4.52 18.27
CA ARG A 51 19.32 3.56 17.17
C ARG A 51 18.00 2.82 16.97
N PRO A 52 17.61 2.57 15.71
CA PRO A 52 16.45 1.73 15.43
C PRO A 52 16.71 0.28 15.87
N SER A 53 15.70 -0.37 16.46
CA SER A 53 15.78 -1.79 16.88
C SER A 53 14.70 -2.69 16.27
N GLY A 54 13.72 -2.12 15.57
CA GLY A 54 12.64 -2.86 14.91
C GLY A 54 11.49 -1.96 14.50
N LEU A 55 10.52 -2.50 13.77
CA LEU A 55 9.28 -1.76 13.49
C LEU A 55 8.44 -1.61 14.76
N LEU A 56 7.66 -0.55 14.81
CA LEU A 56 6.70 -0.34 15.89
C LEU A 56 5.65 -1.44 15.84
N LYS A 57 5.57 -2.19 16.93
CA LYS A 57 4.48 -3.13 17.21
C LYS A 57 3.31 -2.40 17.86
N THR A 58 2.15 -3.02 17.83
CA THR A 58 0.90 -2.49 18.37
C THR A 58 1.10 -2.00 19.81
N MET A 59 0.93 -0.69 20.02
CA MET A 59 1.23 -0.02 21.27
C MET A 59 -0.05 0.46 21.94
N ALA A 60 -0.17 0.25 23.26
CA ALA A 60 -1.21 0.88 24.06
C ALA A 60 -0.82 2.34 24.35
N VAL A 61 -1.61 3.29 23.87
CA VAL A 61 -1.41 4.73 24.12
C VAL A 61 -2.24 5.19 25.32
N LEU A 62 -3.39 4.57 25.55
CA LEU A 62 -4.23 4.70 26.75
C LEU A 62 -4.69 3.29 27.18
N PRO A 63 -5.15 3.08 28.43
CA PRO A 63 -5.64 1.77 28.87
C PRO A 63 -6.74 1.19 27.95
N TRP A 64 -7.55 2.05 27.34
CA TRP A 64 -8.62 1.70 26.41
C TRP A 64 -8.29 1.93 24.92
N LYS A 65 -7.12 2.47 24.57
CA LYS A 65 -6.77 2.81 23.18
C LYS A 65 -5.43 2.22 22.76
N LYS A 66 -5.48 1.34 21.76
CA LYS A 66 -4.30 0.79 21.08
C LYS A 66 -4.12 1.46 19.71
N VAL A 67 -2.86 1.63 19.31
CA VAL A 67 -2.48 2.05 17.96
C VAL A 67 -1.85 0.84 17.28
N ALA A 68 -2.42 0.45 16.14
CA ALA A 68 -1.91 -0.68 15.37
C ALA A 68 -0.49 -0.39 14.87
N GLY A 69 0.39 -1.39 15.00
CA GLY A 69 1.72 -1.36 14.44
C GLY A 69 1.77 -2.00 13.04
N TYR A 70 2.99 -2.32 12.61
CA TYR A 70 3.25 -2.88 11.28
C TYR A 70 3.04 -4.39 11.17
N GLU A 71 2.68 -5.08 12.26
CA GLU A 71 2.60 -6.55 12.27
C GLU A 71 1.53 -7.10 11.32
N SER A 72 0.45 -6.34 11.10
CA SER A 72 -0.61 -6.75 10.17
C SER A 72 -0.11 -6.75 8.73
N LEU A 73 0.55 -5.68 8.29
CA LEU A 73 1.09 -5.57 6.94
C LEU A 73 2.23 -6.58 6.71
N GLU A 74 3.14 -6.73 7.67
CA GLU A 74 4.21 -7.74 7.58
C GLU A 74 3.63 -9.15 7.43
N ARG A 75 2.61 -9.51 8.23
CA ARG A 75 1.92 -10.81 8.13
C ARG A 75 1.25 -11.00 6.77
N THR A 76 0.57 -9.97 6.26
CA THR A 76 -0.04 -10.00 4.93
C THR A 76 1.01 -10.27 3.86
N ILE A 77 2.14 -9.55 3.87
CA ILE A 77 3.22 -9.74 2.91
C ILE A 77 3.79 -11.17 3.00
N ARG A 78 4.11 -11.64 4.21
CA ARG A 78 4.64 -13.00 4.42
C ARG A 78 3.69 -14.06 3.88
N SER A 79 2.39 -13.90 4.12
CA SER A 79 1.36 -14.81 3.62
C SER A 79 1.27 -14.78 2.09
N LEU A 80 1.22 -13.60 1.48
CA LEU A 80 1.06 -13.45 0.02
C LEU A 80 2.25 -14.05 -0.73
N TYR A 81 3.47 -13.80 -0.26
CA TYR A 81 4.70 -14.25 -0.90
C TYR A 81 5.21 -15.60 -0.37
N ARG A 82 4.44 -16.26 0.52
CA ARG A 82 4.75 -17.56 1.12
C ARG A 82 6.16 -17.62 1.72
N LEU A 83 6.55 -16.57 2.44
CA LEU A 83 7.90 -16.42 2.99
C LEU A 83 8.08 -17.25 4.25
N ARG A 84 9.20 -17.97 4.33
CA ARG A 84 9.64 -18.65 5.55
C ARG A 84 10.35 -17.68 6.50
N ASP A 85 10.52 -18.08 7.75
CA ASP A 85 11.11 -17.23 8.79
C ASP A 85 12.57 -16.86 8.49
N ASP A 86 13.33 -17.74 7.83
CA ASP A 86 14.70 -17.51 7.37
C ASP A 86 14.80 -16.60 6.13
N GLU A 87 13.68 -16.30 5.48
CA GLU A 87 13.58 -15.36 4.35
C GLU A 87 13.13 -13.96 4.80
N VAL A 88 13.03 -13.70 6.10
CA VAL A 88 12.66 -12.39 6.66
C VAL A 88 13.82 -11.80 7.45
N ASP A 89 14.04 -10.50 7.31
CA ASP A 89 15.05 -9.76 8.05
C ASP A 89 14.53 -8.40 8.52
N VAL A 90 15.19 -7.88 9.55
CA VAL A 90 15.04 -6.50 10.02
C VAL A 90 16.40 -5.83 9.82
N SER A 91 16.50 -4.85 8.92
CA SER A 91 17.77 -4.16 8.69
C SER A 91 18.12 -3.31 9.92
N LEU A 92 19.16 -3.73 10.64
CA LEU A 92 19.68 -3.08 11.85
C LEU A 92 21.18 -2.86 11.70
N GLU A 93 21.68 -1.71 12.16
CA GLU A 93 23.12 -1.40 12.12
C GLU A 93 23.93 -2.19 13.14
N THR A 94 23.28 -2.77 14.15
CA THR A 94 23.92 -3.47 15.27
C THR A 94 24.25 -4.93 14.99
N ARG A 95 23.85 -5.47 13.82
CA ARG A 95 24.11 -6.86 13.44
C ARG A 95 24.29 -6.99 11.92
N PRO A 96 24.99 -8.04 11.45
CA PRO A 96 25.05 -8.31 10.02
C PRO A 96 23.65 -8.60 9.44
N PRO A 97 23.38 -8.18 8.18
CA PRO A 97 22.13 -8.48 7.50
C PRO A 97 22.04 -9.96 7.11
N ASN A 98 20.82 -10.51 7.13
CA ASN A 98 20.52 -11.79 6.48
C ASN A 98 20.39 -11.54 4.96
N LEU A 99 21.46 -11.80 4.22
CA LEU A 99 21.53 -11.50 2.79
C LEU A 99 20.63 -12.38 1.90
N SER A 100 20.14 -13.52 2.41
CA SER A 100 19.15 -14.35 1.71
C SER A 100 17.70 -13.91 1.96
N ALA A 101 17.47 -12.90 2.80
CA ALA A 101 16.12 -12.44 3.09
C ALA A 101 15.45 -11.79 1.88
N ARG A 102 14.17 -12.11 1.71
CA ARG A 102 13.29 -11.60 0.65
C ARG A 102 12.28 -10.60 1.17
N LEU A 103 12.05 -10.53 2.48
CA LEU A 103 11.34 -9.43 3.12
C LEU A 103 12.26 -8.76 4.12
N VAL A 104 12.44 -7.45 3.97
CA VAL A 104 13.27 -6.63 4.85
C VAL A 104 12.42 -5.53 5.44
N SER A 105 12.22 -5.60 6.75
CA SER A 105 11.73 -4.47 7.52
C SER A 105 12.87 -3.47 7.72
N PHE A 106 12.66 -2.22 7.37
CA PHE A 106 13.68 -1.17 7.45
C PHE A 106 13.32 -0.14 8.51
N PRO A 107 13.48 -0.44 9.81
CA PRO A 107 13.37 0.58 10.83
C PRO A 107 14.53 1.58 10.67
N TYR A 108 14.23 2.83 10.97
CA TYR A 108 15.18 3.93 10.89
C TYR A 108 14.92 4.95 12.00
N ASP A 109 15.92 5.79 12.26
CA ASP A 109 15.72 6.96 13.11
C ASP A 109 14.88 8.01 12.39
N PHE A 110 13.60 8.05 12.72
CA PHE A 110 12.62 8.93 12.09
C PHE A 110 12.82 10.41 12.40
N ARG A 111 13.81 10.77 13.23
CA ARG A 111 14.16 12.17 13.54
C ARG A 111 15.05 12.76 12.44
N LEU A 112 15.83 11.94 11.75
CA LEU A 112 16.83 12.34 10.75
C LEU A 112 16.20 12.74 9.40
N PRO A 113 16.91 13.52 8.56
CA PRO A 113 16.46 13.86 7.20
C PRO A 113 16.16 12.61 6.36
N ALA A 114 15.08 12.62 5.58
CA ALA A 114 14.69 11.47 4.77
C ALA A 114 15.76 11.08 3.73
N GLN A 115 16.51 12.08 3.22
CA GLN A 115 17.61 11.88 2.27
C GLN A 115 18.78 11.09 2.89
N GLU A 116 19.14 11.36 4.15
CA GLU A 116 20.19 10.64 4.87
C GLU A 116 19.79 9.19 5.13
N VAL A 117 18.55 8.99 5.59
CA VAL A 117 17.98 7.66 5.81
C VAL A 117 17.95 6.85 4.50
N ALA A 118 17.65 7.50 3.38
CA ALA A 118 17.62 6.88 2.06
C ALA A 118 19.00 6.40 1.58
N GLN A 119 20.09 7.06 1.96
CA GLN A 119 21.46 6.61 1.64
C GLN A 119 21.78 5.29 2.34
N ARG A 120 21.38 5.16 3.62
CA ARG A 120 21.47 3.87 4.33
C ARG A 120 20.62 2.80 3.64
N LEU A 121 19.40 3.14 3.23
CA LEU A 121 18.52 2.22 2.53
C LEU A 121 19.15 1.76 1.21
N LEU A 122 19.78 2.67 0.46
CA LEU A 122 20.48 2.35 -0.78
C LEU A 122 21.58 1.31 -0.53
N TRP A 123 22.46 1.55 0.46
CA TRP A 123 23.53 0.60 0.81
C TRP A 123 23.00 -0.77 1.26
N ASP A 124 21.93 -0.83 2.07
CA ASP A 124 21.34 -2.10 2.51
C ASP A 124 20.76 -2.88 1.32
N VAL A 125 20.08 -2.19 0.40
CA VAL A 125 19.48 -2.79 -0.79
C VAL A 125 20.56 -3.30 -1.75
N GLU A 126 21.59 -2.51 -2.05
CA GLU A 126 22.68 -2.89 -2.95
C GLU A 126 23.35 -4.19 -2.48
N ARG A 127 23.72 -4.28 -1.21
CA ARG A 127 24.33 -5.49 -0.62
C ARG A 127 23.45 -6.72 -0.72
N ARG A 128 22.13 -6.57 -0.57
CA ARG A 128 21.19 -7.70 -0.69
C ARG A 128 21.01 -8.12 -2.13
N LEU A 129 20.95 -7.18 -3.07
CA LEU A 129 20.84 -7.50 -4.49
C LEU A 129 22.10 -8.18 -5.02
N GLU A 130 23.29 -7.78 -4.56
CA GLU A 130 24.55 -8.49 -4.84
C GLU A 130 24.47 -9.98 -4.44
N ALA A 131 23.87 -10.28 -3.29
CA ALA A 131 23.74 -11.65 -2.80
C ALA A 131 22.59 -12.45 -3.44
N LEU A 132 21.44 -11.80 -3.70
CA LEU A 132 20.25 -12.42 -4.29
C LEU A 132 20.36 -12.61 -5.81
N GLY A 133 21.27 -11.88 -6.46
CA GLY A 133 21.58 -11.98 -7.88
C GLY A 133 20.87 -10.93 -8.75
N PRO A 134 21.38 -10.72 -9.98
CA PRO A 134 21.04 -9.58 -10.84
C PRO A 134 19.58 -9.55 -11.34
N ASP A 135 18.90 -10.70 -11.34
CA ASP A 135 17.49 -10.81 -11.76
C ASP A 135 16.50 -10.44 -10.64
N THR A 136 17.01 -10.15 -9.44
CA THR A 136 16.18 -9.76 -8.30
C THR A 136 15.66 -8.34 -8.48
N LYS A 137 14.35 -8.17 -8.32
CA LYS A 137 13.69 -6.86 -8.38
C LYS A 137 13.15 -6.46 -7.02
N VAL A 138 13.08 -5.15 -6.78
CA VAL A 138 12.66 -4.58 -5.51
C VAL A 138 11.20 -4.12 -5.56
N ILE A 139 10.42 -4.50 -4.56
CA ILE A 139 9.11 -3.92 -4.25
C ILE A 139 9.25 -3.15 -2.94
N ALA A 140 9.21 -1.82 -3.01
CA ALA A 140 9.32 -0.97 -1.83
C ALA A 140 7.94 -0.54 -1.36
N ILE A 141 7.58 -0.84 -0.11
CA ILE A 141 6.30 -0.50 0.51
C ILE A 141 6.57 0.48 1.64
N ALA A 142 6.08 1.70 1.50
CA ALA A 142 6.44 2.80 2.37
C ALA A 142 5.20 3.55 2.87
N HIS A 143 5.12 3.76 4.19
CA HIS A 143 3.99 4.42 4.84
C HIS A 143 4.35 5.82 5.32
N SER A 144 3.48 6.81 5.09
CA SER A 144 3.59 8.16 5.65
C SER A 144 4.97 8.78 5.34
N LEU A 145 5.70 9.30 6.34
CA LEU A 145 7.08 9.82 6.17
C LEU A 145 8.02 8.83 5.47
N GLY A 146 7.85 7.52 5.66
CA GLY A 146 8.64 6.49 4.99
C GLY A 146 8.56 6.56 3.48
N GLY A 147 7.44 7.06 2.93
CA GLY A 147 7.32 7.28 1.49
C GLY A 147 8.24 8.37 0.96
N LEU A 148 8.62 9.37 1.78
CA LEU A 148 9.64 10.36 1.41
C LEU A 148 11.04 9.74 1.42
N VAL A 149 11.34 8.90 2.43
CA VAL A 149 12.59 8.10 2.47
C VAL A 149 12.70 7.21 1.22
N ALA A 150 11.62 6.49 0.90
CA ALA A 150 11.59 5.59 -0.25
C ALA A 150 11.73 6.34 -1.58
N ARG A 151 11.13 7.53 -1.72
CA ARG A 151 11.29 8.37 -2.92
C ARG A 151 12.71 8.91 -3.05
N TRP A 152 13.36 9.30 -1.95
CA TRP A 152 14.78 9.67 -2.01
C TRP A 152 15.66 8.50 -2.44
N TRP A 153 15.46 7.31 -1.89
CA TRP A 153 16.18 6.11 -2.31
C TRP A 153 15.97 5.84 -3.81
N TRP A 154 14.72 5.98 -4.27
CA TRP A 154 14.35 5.81 -5.66
C TRP A 154 15.06 6.83 -6.58
N ALA A 155 15.07 8.11 -6.17
CA ALA A 155 15.73 9.21 -6.85
C ALA A 155 17.27 9.08 -6.90
N MET A 156 17.88 8.45 -5.90
CA MET A 156 19.32 8.20 -5.82
C MET A 156 19.81 7.02 -6.68
N GLY A 157 18.92 6.38 -7.45
CA GLY A 157 19.27 5.25 -8.32
C GLY A 157 18.49 3.97 -8.02
N GLY A 158 17.79 3.91 -6.88
CA GLY A 158 16.94 2.76 -6.53
C GLY A 158 15.88 2.44 -7.60
N HIS A 159 15.48 3.41 -8.42
CA HIS A 159 14.55 3.20 -9.54
C HIS A 159 15.02 2.17 -10.57
N ALA A 160 16.33 1.97 -10.75
CA ALA A 160 16.87 1.01 -11.72
C ALA A 160 16.56 -0.46 -11.35
N VAL A 161 16.44 -0.74 -10.05
CA VAL A 161 16.18 -2.07 -9.50
C VAL A 161 14.75 -2.23 -8.97
N CYS A 162 14.04 -1.11 -8.81
CA CYS A 162 12.69 -1.06 -8.29
C CYS A 162 11.65 -1.43 -9.36
N GLU A 163 10.94 -2.52 -9.14
CA GLU A 163 9.79 -2.89 -9.97
C GLU A 163 8.55 -2.09 -9.59
N ARG A 164 8.31 -1.89 -8.30
CA ARG A 164 7.18 -1.10 -7.78
C ARG A 164 7.59 -0.34 -6.53
N LEU A 165 7.47 0.98 -6.58
CA LEU A 165 7.46 1.84 -5.40
C LEU A 165 6.01 2.06 -4.96
N ILE A 166 5.64 1.58 -3.78
CA ILE A 166 4.30 1.69 -3.21
C ILE A 166 4.37 2.67 -2.03
N THR A 167 3.67 3.78 -2.14
CA THR A 167 3.58 4.80 -1.09
C THR A 167 2.16 4.82 -0.54
N ILE A 168 2.01 4.89 0.79
CA ILE A 168 0.71 4.77 1.45
C ILE A 168 0.53 5.94 2.42
N GLY A 169 -0.46 6.80 2.15
CA GLY A 169 -0.73 7.98 2.98
C GLY A 169 0.46 8.94 3.08
N THR A 170 1.36 8.93 2.10
CA THR A 170 2.60 9.70 2.14
C THR A 170 2.31 11.19 1.90
N PRO A 171 2.75 12.11 2.77
CA PRO A 171 2.55 13.54 2.56
C PRO A 171 3.56 14.10 1.55
N HIS A 172 3.42 13.73 0.27
CA HIS A 172 4.31 14.17 -0.82
C HIS A 172 4.44 15.69 -0.93
N ARG A 173 3.38 16.42 -0.56
CA ARG A 173 3.29 17.88 -0.58
C ARG A 173 3.20 18.49 0.82
N GLY A 174 3.45 17.71 1.86
CA GLY A 174 3.33 18.10 3.26
C GLY A 174 1.89 18.17 3.79
N ALA A 175 1.77 18.31 5.10
CA ALA A 175 0.49 18.35 5.81
C ALA A 175 0.41 19.58 6.74
N PRO A 176 -0.69 20.34 6.73
CA PRO A 176 -0.88 21.50 7.64
C PRO A 176 -0.75 21.15 9.12
N LYS A 177 -0.96 19.88 9.48
CA LYS A 177 -0.72 19.35 10.83
C LYS A 177 0.73 19.55 11.30
N ALA A 178 1.72 19.50 10.41
CA ALA A 178 3.12 19.77 10.75
C ALA A 178 3.35 21.24 11.14
N VAL A 179 2.60 22.18 10.52
CA VAL A 179 2.62 23.60 10.91
C VAL A 179 2.10 23.74 12.34
N ASP A 180 1.02 23.04 12.69
CA ASP A 180 0.48 23.02 14.06
C ASP A 180 1.52 22.54 15.07
N TRP A 181 2.15 21.40 14.80
CA TRP A 181 3.17 20.82 15.68
C TRP A 181 4.35 21.75 15.92
N LEU A 182 4.83 22.42 14.87
CA LEU A 182 6.01 23.28 14.95
C LEU A 182 5.69 24.68 15.51
N VAL A 183 4.50 25.23 15.26
CA VAL A 183 4.12 26.59 15.71
C VAL A 183 3.40 26.54 17.05
N ASN A 184 2.35 25.73 17.17
CA ASN A 184 1.51 25.65 18.37
C ASN A 184 1.95 24.58 19.37
N GLY A 185 2.79 23.64 18.94
CA GLY A 185 3.20 22.48 19.74
C GLY A 185 2.26 21.29 19.60
N VAL A 186 2.70 20.15 20.13
CA VAL A 186 1.90 18.92 20.08
C VAL A 186 0.82 18.92 21.15
N ARG A 187 -0.42 18.77 20.70
CA ARG A 187 -1.60 18.61 21.56
C ARG A 187 -2.06 17.15 21.53
N PHE A 188 -2.10 16.49 22.69
CA PHE A 188 -2.72 15.18 22.84
C PHE A 188 -4.10 15.34 23.49
N GLY A 189 -5.16 14.87 22.81
CA GLY A 189 -6.55 14.92 23.31
C GLY A 189 -7.38 16.05 22.71
N GLY A 190 -8.70 15.91 22.75
CA GLY A 190 -9.66 16.93 22.31
C GLY A 190 -10.33 17.65 23.50
N GLY A 191 -10.80 18.88 23.29
CA GLY A 191 -11.59 19.64 24.26
C GLY A 191 -10.77 20.53 25.23
N PRO A 192 -11.41 21.05 26.30
CA PRO A 192 -10.80 21.99 27.27
C PRO A 192 -9.59 21.43 28.01
N ALA A 193 -9.43 20.10 28.07
CA ALA A 193 -8.25 19.44 28.61
C ALA A 193 -6.97 19.73 27.79
N SER A 194 -7.10 20.17 26.52
CA SER A 194 -5.94 20.45 25.65
C SER A 194 -5.17 21.73 26.05
N ALA A 195 -5.83 22.68 26.72
CA ALA A 195 -5.21 23.90 27.22
C ALA A 195 -4.33 23.65 28.46
N VAL A 196 -4.79 22.78 29.37
CA VAL A 196 -4.04 22.38 30.58
C VAL A 196 -2.80 21.55 30.21
N THR A 197 -2.86 20.79 29.11
CA THR A 197 -1.72 20.03 28.61
C THR A 197 -0.67 20.88 27.89
N GLY A 198 -1.01 22.07 27.36
CA GLY A 198 -0.09 22.89 26.56
C GLY A 198 1.17 23.34 27.31
N HIS A 199 1.06 23.63 28.61
CA HIS A 199 2.21 23.99 29.45
C HIS A 199 3.09 22.78 29.86
N VAL A 200 2.52 21.57 29.87
CA VAL A 200 3.22 20.32 30.21
C VAL A 200 3.99 19.75 29.00
N PHE A 201 3.64 20.18 27.78
CA PHE A 201 4.23 19.68 26.53
C PHE A 201 5.22 20.65 25.86
N GLY A 202 5.66 21.71 26.54
CA GLY A 202 6.66 22.64 26.00
C GLY A 202 7.96 21.90 25.61
N GLU A 203 8.48 21.06 26.49
CA GLU A 203 9.70 20.28 26.24
C GLU A 203 9.52 19.26 25.09
N ALA A 204 8.35 18.62 25.00
CA ALA A 204 8.03 17.73 23.88
C ALA A 204 7.95 18.48 22.53
N THR A 205 7.48 19.72 22.57
CA THR A 205 7.43 20.60 21.40
C THR A 205 8.83 21.01 20.96
N GLU A 206 9.71 21.38 21.89
CA GLU A 206 11.12 21.71 21.58
C GLU A 206 11.86 20.51 20.99
N VAL A 207 11.63 19.31 21.52
CA VAL A 207 12.18 18.07 20.97
C VAL A 207 11.73 17.86 19.53
N LEU A 208 10.44 18.05 19.22
CA LEU A 208 9.93 17.92 17.86
C LEU A 208 10.46 18.98 16.90
N ARG A 209 10.65 20.21 17.39
CA ARG A 209 11.32 21.30 16.65
C ARG A 209 12.80 21.00 16.38
N SER A 210 13.42 20.11 17.16
CA SER A 210 14.80 19.69 16.91
C SER A 210 14.93 18.71 15.73
N TRP A 211 13.87 17.98 15.34
CA TRP A 211 13.92 16.94 14.31
C TRP A 211 13.83 17.53 12.89
N PRO A 212 14.86 17.34 12.03
CA PRO A 212 14.77 17.73 10.62
C PRO A 212 13.56 17.15 9.89
N SER A 213 13.21 15.88 10.13
CA SER A 213 12.10 15.20 9.45
C SER A 213 10.74 15.85 9.67
N THR A 214 10.52 16.53 10.80
CA THR A 214 9.27 17.25 11.06
C THR A 214 9.08 18.41 10.08
N TYR A 215 10.17 19.09 9.71
CA TYR A 215 10.14 20.17 8.72
C TYR A 215 9.90 19.65 7.30
N GLU A 216 10.35 18.44 6.98
CA GLU A 216 10.06 17.77 5.71
C GLU A 216 8.57 17.42 5.54
N LEU A 217 7.78 17.45 6.62
CA LEU A 217 6.33 17.28 6.57
C LEU A 217 5.57 18.59 6.36
N LEU A 218 6.24 19.74 6.34
CA LEU A 218 5.59 21.04 6.13
C LEU A 218 4.98 21.15 4.73
N PRO A 219 3.82 21.81 4.59
CA PRO A 219 3.21 22.06 3.30
C PRO A 219 4.15 22.71 2.30
N ARG A 220 4.15 22.18 1.08
CA ARG A 220 4.86 22.70 -0.09
C ARG A 220 3.96 23.48 -1.03
N TYR A 221 2.82 23.89 -0.52
CA TYR A 221 1.85 24.74 -1.17
C TYR A 221 1.48 25.84 -0.19
N ARG A 222 0.78 26.87 -0.67
CA ARG A 222 0.38 28.00 0.17
C ARG A 222 -0.75 27.60 1.12
N ALA A 223 -0.43 26.84 2.16
CA ALA A 223 -1.38 26.25 3.09
C ALA A 223 -1.70 27.15 4.29
N VAL A 224 -0.95 28.24 4.46
CA VAL A 224 -1.08 29.16 5.59
C VAL A 224 -1.62 30.49 5.10
N PHE A 225 -2.60 31.06 5.79
CA PHE A 225 -3.12 32.39 5.53
C PHE A 225 -2.56 33.35 6.56
N GLU A 226 -1.87 34.38 6.10
CA GLU A 226 -1.38 35.47 6.95
C GLU A 226 -1.82 36.80 6.35
N ARG A 227 -2.60 37.58 7.12
CA ARG A 227 -3.23 38.83 6.65
C ARG A 227 -4.04 38.62 5.36
N ASP A 228 -4.87 37.57 5.37
CA ASP A 228 -5.71 37.11 4.26
C ASP A 228 -4.96 36.74 2.96
N GLN A 229 -3.63 36.59 3.02
CA GLN A 229 -2.83 36.16 1.89
C GLN A 229 -2.34 34.72 2.07
N PRO A 230 -2.45 33.87 1.04
CA PRO A 230 -1.89 32.53 1.05
C PRO A 230 -0.36 32.59 1.02
N ARG A 231 0.28 31.91 1.95
CA ARG A 231 1.73 31.85 2.18
C ARG A 231 2.20 30.40 2.27
N TYR A 232 3.43 30.16 1.84
CA TYR A 232 4.15 28.94 2.20
C TYR A 232 4.57 29.00 3.67
N PRO A 233 4.74 27.85 4.35
CA PRO A 233 5.21 27.84 5.74
C PRO A 233 6.52 28.59 5.96
N HIS A 234 7.49 28.50 5.04
CA HIS A 234 8.78 29.18 5.17
C HIS A 234 8.71 30.72 5.00
N GLU A 235 7.58 31.25 4.55
CA GLU A 235 7.33 32.68 4.37
C GLU A 235 6.63 33.32 5.58
N LEU A 236 6.29 32.53 6.60
CA LEU A 236 5.44 32.97 7.71
C LEU A 236 6.12 34.05 8.56
N ALA A 237 5.59 35.27 8.54
CA ALA A 237 6.19 36.41 9.24
C ALA A 237 6.10 36.26 10.77
N VAL A 238 5.00 35.68 11.28
CA VAL A 238 4.83 35.41 12.72
C VAL A 238 5.76 34.33 13.28
N ALA A 239 6.44 33.55 12.43
CA ALA A 239 7.35 32.51 12.88
C ALA A 239 8.75 33.06 13.25
N THR A 240 9.55 32.26 13.97
CA THR A 240 10.94 32.61 14.27
C THR A 240 11.81 32.51 13.01
N ALA A 241 12.97 33.19 13.01
CA ALA A 241 13.93 33.10 11.91
C ALA A 241 14.46 31.67 11.74
N ASP A 242 14.74 30.96 12.85
CA ASP A 242 15.16 29.55 12.81
C ASP A 242 14.12 28.66 12.15
N PHE A 243 12.83 28.81 12.52
CA PHE A 243 11.76 28.08 11.86
C PHE A 243 11.73 28.34 10.35
N ARG A 244 11.76 29.61 9.92
CA ARG A 244 11.75 29.96 8.50
C ARG A 244 12.95 29.37 7.75
N ASN A 245 14.14 29.42 8.35
CA ASN A 245 15.34 28.86 7.74
C ASN A 245 15.23 27.34 7.55
N ARG A 246 14.84 26.60 8.60
CA ARG A 246 14.65 25.14 8.53
C ARG A 246 13.54 24.74 7.56
N ALA A 247 12.42 25.47 7.57
CA ALA A 247 11.32 25.27 6.64
C ALA A 247 11.75 25.54 5.18
N SER A 248 12.57 26.57 4.96
CA SER A 248 13.13 26.88 3.64
C SER A 248 14.08 25.78 3.15
N SER A 249 14.96 25.28 4.01
CA SER A 249 15.84 24.15 3.69
C SER A 249 15.04 22.89 3.34
N ALA A 250 14.04 22.52 4.14
CA ALA A 250 13.18 21.38 3.87
C ALA A 250 12.39 21.54 2.55
N TYR A 251 11.91 22.75 2.26
CA TYR A 251 11.23 23.07 1.00
C TYR A 251 12.19 22.90 -0.20
N ALA A 252 13.43 23.38 -0.10
CA ALA A 252 14.45 23.24 -1.14
C ALA A 252 14.80 21.78 -1.43
N SER A 253 15.03 20.96 -0.39
CA SER A 253 15.29 19.52 -0.54
C SER A 253 14.12 18.81 -1.25
N HIS A 254 12.90 19.23 -0.97
CA HIS A 254 11.72 18.68 -1.60
C HIS A 254 11.58 19.06 -3.09
N LEU A 255 12.00 20.27 -3.47
CA LEU A 255 12.07 20.70 -4.87
C LEU A 255 13.14 19.90 -5.64
N GLU A 256 14.27 19.58 -4.99
CA GLU A 256 15.28 18.69 -5.57
C GLU A 256 14.70 17.30 -5.85
N LEU A 257 14.05 16.69 -4.84
CA LEU A 257 13.41 15.38 -5.00
C LEU A 257 12.36 15.39 -6.13
N GLU A 258 11.51 16.42 -6.16
CA GLU A 258 10.52 16.58 -7.22
C GLU A 258 11.16 16.69 -8.60
N THR A 259 12.22 17.48 -8.74
CA THR A 259 12.93 17.64 -10.02
C THR A 259 13.45 16.31 -10.54
N ILE A 260 13.93 15.42 -9.66
CA ILE A 260 14.37 14.08 -10.06
C ILE A 260 13.18 13.19 -10.40
N CYS A 261 12.15 13.12 -9.55
CA CYS A 261 10.99 12.27 -9.78
C CYS A 261 10.19 12.67 -11.03
N THR A 262 10.05 13.96 -11.32
CA THR A 262 9.40 14.46 -12.54
C THR A 262 10.16 13.99 -13.78
N ARG A 263 11.50 14.10 -13.80
CA ARG A 263 12.32 13.60 -14.91
C ARG A 263 12.16 12.09 -15.11
N LEU A 264 12.07 11.31 -14.04
CA LEU A 264 11.80 9.87 -14.12
C LEU A 264 10.40 9.57 -14.67
N HIS A 265 9.41 10.37 -14.29
CA HIS A 265 8.04 10.24 -14.77
C HIS A 265 7.91 10.60 -16.27
N GLU A 266 8.68 11.56 -16.75
CA GLU A 266 8.70 12.00 -18.15
C GLU A 266 9.41 11.01 -19.09
N LEU A 267 10.08 9.98 -18.55
CA LEU A 267 10.67 8.92 -19.37
C LEU A 267 9.59 8.21 -20.23
N PRO A 268 9.97 7.66 -21.40
CA PRO A 268 9.08 6.87 -22.23
C PRO A 268 8.45 5.72 -21.42
N PRO A 269 7.18 5.33 -21.68
CA PRO A 269 6.48 4.32 -20.88
C PRO A 269 7.24 3.01 -20.65
N ALA A 270 8.04 2.56 -21.63
CA ALA A 270 8.85 1.34 -21.52
C ALA A 270 10.04 1.45 -20.53
N GLN A 271 10.48 2.67 -20.22
CA GLN A 271 11.61 2.96 -19.32
C GLN A 271 11.16 3.63 -18.02
N ARG A 272 9.89 4.06 -17.96
CA ARG A 272 9.33 4.77 -16.82
C ARG A 272 9.25 3.86 -15.60
N PRO A 273 9.97 4.17 -14.51
CA PRO A 273 9.87 3.38 -13.30
C PRO A 273 8.48 3.61 -12.67
N THR A 274 7.93 2.57 -12.06
CA THR A 274 6.52 2.60 -11.60
C THR A 274 6.42 2.92 -10.12
N GLN A 275 5.73 4.02 -9.79
CA GLN A 275 5.27 4.34 -8.44
C GLN A 275 3.74 4.28 -8.38
N VAL A 276 3.19 3.66 -7.32
CA VAL A 276 1.77 3.67 -6.99
C VAL A 276 1.56 4.31 -5.63
N SER A 277 0.59 5.24 -5.55
CA SER A 277 0.31 6.03 -4.36
C SER A 277 -1.10 5.71 -3.85
N PHE A 278 -1.18 5.16 -2.65
CA PHE A 278 -2.41 4.92 -1.93
C PHE A 278 -2.80 6.17 -1.14
N TYR A 279 -4.00 6.68 -1.40
CA TYR A 279 -4.57 7.83 -0.72
C TYR A 279 -5.93 7.48 -0.12
N SER A 280 -6.36 8.25 0.88
CA SER A 280 -7.72 8.20 1.43
C SER A 280 -8.39 9.57 1.36
N GLN A 281 -9.71 9.58 1.51
CA GLN A 281 -10.60 10.74 1.42
C GLN A 281 -11.74 10.59 2.43
N GLY A 282 -12.44 11.70 2.70
CA GLY A 282 -13.64 11.70 3.54
C GLY A 282 -13.39 11.80 5.05
N HIS A 283 -12.15 11.72 5.52
CA HIS A 283 -11.84 11.89 6.94
C HIS A 283 -11.50 13.36 7.26
N PRO A 284 -12.09 13.99 8.29
CA PRO A 284 -11.78 15.37 8.66
C PRO A 284 -10.30 15.58 8.97
N THR A 285 -9.60 16.27 8.07
CA THR A 285 -8.13 16.38 8.03
C THR A 285 -7.71 17.85 8.10
N PRO A 286 -6.66 18.21 8.85
CA PRO A 286 -6.07 19.55 8.79
C PRO A 286 -5.72 19.95 7.35
N ALA A 287 -6.40 20.97 6.81
CA ALA A 287 -6.33 21.34 5.39
C ALA A 287 -5.73 22.73 5.16
N ARG A 288 -5.88 23.65 6.12
CA ARG A 288 -5.24 24.98 6.11
C ARG A 288 -4.92 25.48 7.51
N ALA A 289 -4.01 26.45 7.58
CA ALA A 289 -3.74 27.22 8.79
C ALA A 289 -4.05 28.70 8.57
N VAL A 290 -4.51 29.40 9.59
CA VAL A 290 -4.84 30.84 9.54
C VAL A 290 -4.16 31.54 10.71
N VAL A 291 -3.38 32.58 10.43
CA VAL A 291 -2.80 33.46 11.43
C VAL A 291 -3.87 34.44 11.88
N THR A 292 -4.19 34.41 13.17
CA THR A 292 -5.13 35.33 13.83
C THR A 292 -4.40 36.15 14.87
N GLU A 293 -5.07 37.15 15.45
CA GLU A 293 -4.55 37.89 16.61
C GLU A 293 -4.23 36.98 17.81
N SER A 294 -4.96 35.86 17.94
CA SER A 294 -4.76 34.84 18.98
C SER A 294 -3.67 33.82 18.67
N GLY A 295 -2.97 33.94 17.53
CA GLY A 295 -1.97 32.99 17.05
C GLY A 295 -2.46 32.16 15.86
N LEU A 296 -1.73 31.08 15.55
CA LEU A 296 -2.02 30.20 14.41
C LEU A 296 -3.17 29.24 14.73
N GLN A 297 -4.22 29.24 13.91
CA GLN A 297 -5.34 28.31 14.02
C GLN A 297 -5.35 27.32 12.85
N ILE A 298 -5.59 26.05 13.14
CA ILE A 298 -5.72 25.00 12.12
C ILE A 298 -7.19 24.76 11.81
N SER A 299 -7.50 24.75 10.52
CA SER A 299 -8.84 24.41 10.02
C SER A 299 -8.81 23.09 9.26
N LYS A 300 -9.88 22.31 9.43
CA LYS A 300 -10.16 21.10 8.65
C LYS A 300 -11.01 21.37 7.42
N THR A 301 -11.43 22.62 7.23
CA THR A 301 -12.11 23.06 6.02
C THR A 301 -11.07 23.27 4.94
N ASP A 302 -11.29 22.68 3.77
CA ASP A 302 -10.41 22.86 2.61
C ASP A 302 -10.29 24.35 2.26
N ALA A 303 -9.12 24.76 1.78
CA ALA A 303 -8.97 26.09 1.22
C ALA A 303 -9.71 26.15 -0.13
N GLU A 304 -10.53 27.17 -0.32
CA GLU A 304 -11.48 27.28 -1.44
C GLU A 304 -10.82 27.26 -2.83
N TRP A 305 -9.54 27.62 -2.94
CA TRP A 305 -8.79 27.58 -4.20
C TRP A 305 -8.12 26.23 -4.49
N LEU A 306 -8.09 25.30 -3.53
CA LEU A 306 -7.50 23.99 -3.78
C LEU A 306 -8.43 23.22 -4.71
N PRO A 307 -7.89 22.52 -5.72
CA PRO A 307 -8.70 21.64 -6.54
C PRO A 307 -9.31 20.55 -5.66
N ASN A 308 -10.47 20.03 -6.07
CA ASN A 308 -11.17 18.94 -5.38
C ASN A 308 -11.59 19.27 -3.93
N VAL A 309 -12.12 20.48 -3.71
CA VAL A 309 -12.78 20.86 -2.44
C VAL A 309 -13.76 19.77 -2.02
N GLY A 310 -13.63 19.29 -0.77
CA GLY A 310 -14.44 18.20 -0.22
C GLY A 310 -13.78 16.82 -0.27
N TRP A 311 -12.62 16.67 -0.92
CA TRP A 311 -11.82 15.43 -0.84
C TRP A 311 -11.38 15.12 0.60
N LEU A 312 -11.14 16.15 1.42
CA LEU A 312 -10.57 16.02 2.76
C LEU A 312 -9.25 15.22 2.72
N GLY A 313 -9.10 14.20 3.57
CA GLY A 313 -7.90 13.36 3.62
C GLY A 313 -8.11 12.10 4.43
N ASP A 314 -7.03 11.57 5.00
CA ASP A 314 -7.01 10.34 5.82
C ASP A 314 -7.09 10.60 7.33
N GLY A 315 -7.36 11.85 7.74
CA GLY A 315 -7.35 12.34 9.11
C GLY A 315 -6.01 12.94 9.56
N THR A 316 -4.94 12.78 8.77
CA THR A 316 -3.61 13.35 9.01
C THR A 316 -3.06 14.07 7.77
N VAL A 317 -3.10 13.42 6.60
CA VAL A 317 -2.58 13.90 5.33
C VAL A 317 -3.75 14.26 4.41
N PRO A 318 -3.80 15.50 3.88
CA PRO A 318 -4.78 15.88 2.87
C PRO A 318 -4.66 14.99 1.64
N ALA A 319 -5.78 14.59 1.03
CA ALA A 319 -5.78 13.71 -0.13
C ALA A 319 -4.97 14.29 -1.30
N ILE A 320 -5.01 15.61 -1.48
CA ILE A 320 -4.20 16.34 -2.47
C ILE A 320 -2.68 16.20 -2.24
N SER A 321 -2.26 15.94 -1.00
CA SER A 321 -0.86 15.73 -0.64
C SER A 321 -0.47 14.26 -0.67
N ALA A 322 -1.43 13.35 -0.59
CA ALA A 322 -1.19 11.90 -0.70
C ALA A 322 -0.88 11.45 -2.13
N ILE A 323 -0.96 12.37 -3.10
CA ILE A 323 -0.62 12.14 -4.50
C ILE A 323 0.54 13.07 -4.89
N PRO A 324 1.67 12.54 -5.39
CA PRO A 324 2.79 13.36 -5.83
C PRO A 324 2.42 14.20 -7.07
N ILE A 325 3.09 15.33 -7.29
CA ILE A 325 2.73 16.28 -8.36
C ILE A 325 2.89 15.69 -9.75
N GLU A 326 3.93 14.89 -9.95
CA GLU A 326 4.20 14.21 -11.21
C GLU A 326 3.10 13.20 -11.58
N HIS A 327 2.24 12.78 -10.64
CA HIS A 327 1.09 11.91 -10.90
C HIS A 327 -0.25 12.66 -10.93
N SER A 328 -0.23 13.99 -10.94
CA SER A 328 -1.46 14.78 -10.81
C SER A 328 -2.13 15.17 -12.13
N THR A 329 -1.47 14.96 -13.27
CA THR A 329 -1.97 15.32 -14.60
C THR A 329 -1.60 14.25 -15.64
N GLY A 330 -2.45 14.06 -16.65
CA GLY A 330 -2.19 13.15 -17.78
C GLY A 330 -3.24 12.05 -17.94
N PRO A 331 -3.18 11.28 -19.05
CA PRO A 331 -4.15 10.22 -19.34
C PRO A 331 -4.01 9.00 -18.40
N ASP A 332 -2.84 8.84 -17.76
CA ASP A 332 -2.51 7.66 -16.95
C ASP A 332 -2.67 7.88 -15.43
N VAL A 333 -3.26 9.00 -15.00
CA VAL A 333 -3.34 9.38 -13.57
C VAL A 333 -3.96 8.29 -12.68
N ASP A 334 -4.94 7.55 -13.20
CA ASP A 334 -5.64 6.49 -12.47
C ASP A 334 -4.82 5.19 -12.36
N GLN A 335 -3.74 5.06 -13.13
CA GLN A 335 -2.82 3.92 -13.02
C GLN A 335 -1.89 4.05 -11.80
N PHE A 336 -1.56 5.29 -11.42
CA PHE A 336 -0.55 5.59 -10.40
C PHE A 336 -1.12 5.96 -9.02
N ARG A 337 -2.45 6.08 -8.90
CA ARG A 337 -3.14 6.39 -7.64
C ARG A 337 -4.20 5.34 -7.32
N ARG A 338 -4.32 4.98 -6.05
CA ARG A 338 -5.31 4.00 -5.56
C ARG A 338 -6.03 4.58 -4.36
N PHE A 339 -7.35 4.63 -4.40
CA PHE A 339 -8.16 5.00 -3.24
C PHE A 339 -8.25 3.82 -2.25
N ALA A 340 -8.11 4.11 -0.97
CA ALA A 340 -8.40 3.19 0.12
C ALA A 340 -9.18 3.92 1.23
N PRO A 341 -10.26 3.31 1.78
CA PRO A 341 -11.20 4.01 2.65
C PRO A 341 -10.70 4.22 4.08
N GLU A 342 -9.65 3.52 4.50
CA GLU A 342 -9.15 3.56 5.87
C GLU A 342 -8.49 4.91 6.23
N SER A 343 -8.58 5.30 7.51
CA SER A 343 -7.84 6.46 8.04
C SER A 343 -6.33 6.17 8.13
N HIS A 344 -5.52 7.22 8.34
CA HIS A 344 -4.06 7.21 8.17
C HIS A 344 -3.33 5.98 8.72
N ILE A 345 -3.55 5.63 9.99
CA ILE A 345 -2.84 4.50 10.63
C ILE A 345 -3.29 3.13 10.08
N PRO A 346 -4.60 2.78 10.04
CA PRO A 346 -5.03 1.50 9.49
C PRO A 346 -4.81 1.37 7.97
N LEU A 347 -4.64 2.48 7.24
CA LEU A 347 -4.43 2.53 5.78
C LEU A 347 -3.32 1.60 5.29
N GLN A 348 -2.18 1.53 6.01
CA GLN A 348 -1.05 0.67 5.65
C GLN A 348 -1.38 -0.82 5.58
N SER A 349 -2.37 -1.27 6.34
CA SER A 349 -2.81 -2.68 6.35
C SER A 349 -4.22 -2.87 5.78
N GLY A 350 -4.72 -1.87 5.05
CA GLY A 350 -6.07 -1.88 4.46
C GLY A 350 -6.26 -2.96 3.40
N GLN A 351 -7.52 -3.29 3.13
CA GLN A 351 -7.85 -4.37 2.19
C GLN A 351 -7.40 -4.04 0.76
N THR A 352 -7.50 -2.79 0.33
CA THR A 352 -7.05 -2.35 -1.00
C THR A 352 -5.54 -2.52 -1.18
N VAL A 353 -4.75 -2.21 -0.13
CA VAL A 353 -3.30 -2.41 -0.14
C VAL A 353 -2.99 -3.91 -0.26
N ALA A 354 -3.63 -4.74 0.55
CA ALA A 354 -3.46 -6.19 0.51
C ALA A 354 -3.82 -6.79 -0.86
N ALA A 355 -4.95 -6.38 -1.44
CA ALA A 355 -5.39 -6.83 -2.76
C ALA A 355 -4.40 -6.42 -3.87
N TYR A 356 -3.86 -5.20 -3.81
CA TYR A 356 -2.86 -4.76 -4.77
C TYR A 356 -1.55 -5.55 -4.64
N LEU A 357 -1.06 -5.78 -3.42
CA LEU A 357 0.12 -6.62 -3.20
C LEU A 357 -0.10 -8.05 -3.71
N ALA A 358 -1.31 -8.60 -3.52
CA ALA A 358 -1.66 -9.91 -4.08
C ALA A 358 -1.57 -9.90 -5.61
N SER A 359 -2.04 -8.84 -6.28
CA SER A 359 -1.98 -8.70 -7.74
C SER A 359 -0.56 -8.66 -8.30
N LEU A 360 0.42 -8.16 -7.53
CA LEU A 360 1.83 -8.16 -7.93
C LEU A 360 2.48 -9.53 -7.84
N ASN A 361 1.90 -10.44 -7.06
CA ASN A 361 2.35 -11.82 -6.95
C ASN A 361 1.61 -12.77 -7.91
N SER A 362 0.60 -12.28 -8.64
CA SER A 362 -0.09 -13.06 -9.65
C SER A 362 0.83 -13.40 -10.82
N ALA A 363 0.74 -14.62 -11.34
CA ALA A 363 1.48 -15.01 -12.53
C ALA A 363 1.10 -14.12 -13.71
N SER A 364 2.09 -13.79 -14.56
CA SER A 364 1.84 -13.05 -15.80
C SER A 364 0.90 -13.84 -16.70
N LEU A 365 -0.17 -13.20 -17.19
CA LEU A 365 -1.02 -13.79 -18.24
C LEU A 365 -0.28 -13.89 -19.59
N ALA A 366 0.97 -13.42 -19.71
CA ALA A 366 1.81 -13.74 -20.87
C ALA A 366 2.04 -15.25 -21.00
N SER A 367 2.08 -15.99 -19.87
CA SER A 367 2.09 -17.46 -19.92
C SER A 367 0.75 -18.07 -20.35
N VAL A 368 -0.29 -17.26 -20.57
CA VAL A 368 -1.56 -17.66 -21.22
C VAL A 368 -1.48 -17.38 -22.73
N ARG A 369 -0.54 -16.53 -23.19
CA ARG A 369 -0.26 -16.30 -24.62
C ARG A 369 0.88 -17.16 -25.17
N ASP A 370 1.88 -17.49 -24.34
CA ASP A 370 3.00 -18.40 -24.65
C ASP A 370 2.76 -19.79 -24.04
N VAL A 371 1.55 -20.33 -24.18
CA VAL A 371 1.37 -21.78 -24.06
C VAL A 371 1.70 -22.40 -25.41
N GLY A 372 3.00 -22.63 -25.61
CA GLY A 372 3.38 -23.83 -26.35
C GLY A 372 2.77 -25.02 -25.62
N ALA A 373 1.63 -25.48 -26.14
CA ALA A 373 0.75 -26.55 -25.65
C ALA A 373 0.11 -26.30 -24.26
N THR A 374 -1.09 -25.71 -24.26
CA THR A 374 -2.04 -25.90 -23.15
C THR A 374 -2.33 -27.38 -23.00
N ALA A 375 -2.29 -27.89 -21.76
CA ALA A 375 -3.03 -29.11 -21.47
C ALA A 375 -4.48 -28.86 -21.90
N PRO A 376 -5.12 -29.76 -22.66
CA PRO A 376 -6.41 -29.45 -23.25
C PRO A 376 -7.46 -29.28 -22.14
N TRP A 377 -8.49 -28.47 -22.38
CA TRP A 377 -9.53 -28.15 -21.40
C TRP A 377 -10.90 -27.96 -22.08
N ILE A 378 -11.98 -28.07 -21.30
CA ILE A 378 -13.36 -27.99 -21.79
C ILE A 378 -13.93 -26.62 -21.43
N GLY A 379 -14.34 -25.84 -22.42
CA GLY A 379 -15.14 -24.63 -22.21
C GLY A 379 -16.64 -24.94 -22.28
N PHE A 380 -17.42 -24.32 -21.42
CA PHE A 380 -18.87 -24.46 -21.38
C PHE A 380 -19.57 -23.23 -21.95
N ASP A 381 -20.68 -23.45 -22.63
CA ASP A 381 -21.64 -22.44 -23.07
C ASP A 381 -23.01 -22.90 -22.60
N VAL A 382 -23.36 -22.48 -21.37
CA VAL A 382 -24.56 -22.84 -20.63
C VAL A 382 -25.21 -21.56 -20.15
N ASP A 383 -26.53 -21.45 -20.25
CA ASP A 383 -27.25 -20.36 -19.61
C ASP A 383 -27.31 -20.60 -18.09
N ASP A 384 -27.22 -19.52 -17.31
CA ASP A 384 -27.28 -19.60 -15.84
C ASP A 384 -28.59 -20.24 -15.34
N VAL A 385 -29.68 -20.07 -16.09
CA VAL A 385 -31.01 -20.55 -15.71
C VAL A 385 -31.83 -21.03 -16.91
N TYR A 386 -32.41 -22.23 -16.79
CA TYR A 386 -33.30 -22.83 -17.77
C TYR A 386 -34.74 -22.97 -17.25
N PRO A 387 -35.75 -22.77 -18.09
CA PRO A 387 -37.13 -23.06 -17.73
C PRO A 387 -37.39 -24.57 -17.59
N VAL A 388 -38.11 -24.97 -16.54
CA VAL A 388 -38.49 -26.37 -16.28
C VAL A 388 -39.30 -26.94 -17.45
N GLY A 389 -38.96 -28.16 -17.88
CA GLY A 389 -39.64 -28.89 -18.95
C GLY A 389 -39.37 -28.41 -20.38
N GLN A 390 -38.62 -27.32 -20.56
CA GLN A 390 -38.27 -26.80 -21.88
C GLN A 390 -36.93 -27.38 -22.35
N LEU A 391 -36.87 -27.79 -23.61
CA LEU A 391 -35.62 -28.21 -24.26
C LEU A 391 -34.72 -27.00 -24.49
N SER A 392 -33.61 -26.96 -23.77
CA SER A 392 -32.55 -25.96 -23.90
C SER A 392 -31.25 -26.61 -24.37
N VAL A 393 -30.39 -25.83 -25.03
CA VAL A 393 -29.11 -26.32 -25.56
C VAL A 393 -28.00 -26.00 -24.57
N LEU A 394 -27.19 -27.02 -24.26
CA LEU A 394 -25.94 -26.88 -23.54
C LEU A 394 -24.82 -27.28 -24.50
N SER A 395 -23.85 -26.39 -24.70
CA SER A 395 -22.72 -26.62 -25.60
C SER A 395 -21.39 -26.62 -24.86
N VAL A 396 -20.43 -27.38 -25.39
CA VAL A 396 -19.07 -27.47 -24.87
C VAL A 396 -18.06 -27.45 -25.99
N ARG A 397 -16.86 -26.91 -25.72
CA ARG A 397 -15.77 -26.83 -26.70
C ARG A 397 -14.48 -27.39 -26.10
N LEU A 398 -13.74 -28.17 -26.91
CA LEU A 398 -12.40 -28.64 -26.55
C LEU A 398 -11.37 -27.59 -26.99
N ASN A 399 -10.63 -27.05 -26.03
CA ASN A 399 -9.59 -26.06 -26.26
C ASN A 399 -8.21 -26.68 -26.01
N GLY A 400 -7.21 -26.34 -26.84
CA GLY A 400 -5.83 -26.82 -26.67
C GLY A 400 -5.53 -28.22 -27.21
N ALA A 401 -6.46 -28.87 -27.94
CA ALA A 401 -6.23 -30.13 -28.65
C ALA A 401 -7.00 -30.19 -29.98
N ASP A 402 -6.57 -31.10 -30.87
CA ASP A 402 -7.29 -31.42 -32.11
C ASP A 402 -8.58 -32.21 -31.79
N ARG A 403 -9.69 -31.76 -32.39
CA ARG A 403 -11.02 -32.34 -32.25
C ARG A 403 -11.32 -33.46 -33.26
N THR A 404 -10.46 -33.67 -34.25
CA THR A 404 -10.74 -34.56 -35.39
C THR A 404 -11.08 -36.00 -34.97
N ASP A 405 -10.53 -36.46 -33.85
CA ASP A 405 -10.79 -37.78 -33.24
C ASP A 405 -11.30 -37.65 -31.78
N ALA A 406 -12.18 -36.69 -31.50
CA ALA A 406 -12.70 -36.46 -30.15
C ALA A 406 -14.21 -36.73 -30.02
N GLY A 407 -14.62 -37.17 -28.83
CA GLY A 407 -16.02 -37.38 -28.45
C GLY A 407 -16.32 -36.74 -27.09
N ALA A 408 -17.53 -36.22 -26.91
CA ALA A 408 -17.97 -35.64 -25.64
C ALA A 408 -19.16 -36.41 -25.06
N ARG A 409 -19.15 -36.61 -23.74
CA ARG A 409 -20.26 -37.16 -22.98
C ARG A 409 -20.59 -36.28 -21.79
N ILE A 410 -21.87 -36.18 -21.47
CA ILE A 410 -22.39 -35.38 -20.38
C ILE A 410 -23.16 -36.26 -19.41
N SER A 411 -22.93 -36.06 -18.12
CA SER A 411 -23.77 -36.59 -17.04
C SER A 411 -24.34 -35.42 -16.25
N VAL A 412 -25.59 -35.52 -15.86
CA VAL A 412 -26.30 -34.49 -15.08
C VAL A 412 -26.70 -35.08 -13.72
N ARG A 413 -26.60 -34.26 -12.67
CA ARG A 413 -27.08 -34.58 -11.32
C ARG A 413 -28.14 -33.55 -10.93
N GLY A 414 -29.34 -34.02 -10.61
CA GLY A 414 -30.46 -33.16 -10.24
C GLY A 414 -30.44 -32.69 -8.78
N PRO A 415 -31.37 -31.80 -8.41
CA PRO A 415 -31.56 -31.35 -7.05
C PRO A 415 -31.88 -32.52 -6.11
N GLY A 416 -31.03 -32.78 -5.12
CA GLY A 416 -31.25 -33.85 -4.13
C GLY A 416 -30.68 -35.22 -4.54
N ASP A 417 -30.19 -35.36 -5.77
CA ASP A 417 -29.46 -36.56 -6.20
C ASP A 417 -28.05 -36.60 -5.59
N MET A 418 -27.62 -37.78 -5.15
CA MET A 418 -26.27 -37.98 -4.62
C MET A 418 -25.23 -38.15 -5.74
N ASP A 419 -25.60 -38.85 -6.80
CA ASP A 419 -24.71 -39.27 -7.90
C ASP A 419 -25.13 -38.65 -9.24
N PHE A 420 -24.17 -38.53 -10.16
CA PHE A 420 -24.48 -38.16 -11.54
C PHE A 420 -25.17 -39.32 -12.27
N GLY A 421 -26.19 -38.98 -13.08
CA GLY A 421 -26.85 -39.95 -13.95
C GLY A 421 -25.97 -40.48 -15.08
N ASP A 422 -26.55 -41.36 -15.90
CA ASP A 422 -25.87 -41.98 -17.03
C ASP A 422 -25.28 -40.94 -17.99
N ALA A 423 -24.09 -41.24 -18.50
CA ALA A 423 -23.39 -40.38 -19.44
C ALA A 423 -24.03 -40.48 -20.84
N VAL A 424 -24.54 -39.37 -21.34
CA VAL A 424 -25.16 -39.23 -22.67
C VAL A 424 -24.11 -38.68 -23.65
N ALA A 425 -24.05 -39.22 -24.86
CA ALA A 425 -23.19 -38.67 -25.91
C ALA A 425 -23.72 -37.31 -26.39
N MET A 426 -22.84 -36.34 -26.52
CA MET A 426 -23.16 -35.03 -27.09
C MET A 426 -22.99 -35.06 -28.61
N GLU A 427 -23.82 -34.30 -29.33
CA GLU A 427 -23.78 -34.22 -30.79
C GLU A 427 -22.74 -33.18 -31.24
N PRO A 428 -21.88 -33.47 -32.24
CA PRO A 428 -20.91 -32.49 -32.76
C PRO A 428 -21.60 -31.24 -33.31
N ASP A 429 -21.04 -30.06 -33.04
CA ASP A 429 -21.47 -28.76 -33.60
C ASP A 429 -20.30 -28.05 -34.33
N GLU A 430 -20.51 -26.79 -34.78
CA GLU A 430 -19.49 -26.05 -35.55
C GLU A 430 -18.15 -25.89 -34.81
N ASP A 431 -18.18 -25.79 -33.47
CA ASP A 431 -17.03 -25.42 -32.62
C ASP A 431 -16.76 -26.40 -31.46
N GLY A 432 -17.52 -27.50 -31.35
CA GLY A 432 -17.49 -28.43 -30.22
C GLY A 432 -18.60 -29.49 -30.27
N TRP A 433 -19.34 -29.63 -29.17
CA TRP A 433 -20.48 -30.54 -29.04
C TRP A 433 -21.61 -29.89 -28.26
N SER A 434 -22.84 -30.28 -28.56
CA SER A 434 -24.03 -29.82 -27.86
C SER A 434 -24.95 -30.97 -27.45
N VAL A 435 -25.79 -30.72 -26.44
CA VAL A 435 -26.86 -31.61 -26.03
C VAL A 435 -28.10 -30.78 -25.73
N ARG A 436 -29.28 -31.38 -25.89
CA ARG A 436 -30.51 -30.79 -25.39
C ARG A 436 -30.83 -31.33 -24.01
N VAL A 437 -30.99 -30.42 -23.05
CA VAL A 437 -31.43 -30.73 -21.68
C VAL A 437 -32.81 -30.15 -21.44
N ALA A 438 -33.64 -30.87 -20.70
CA ALA A 438 -34.95 -30.41 -20.24
C ALA A 438 -35.05 -30.72 -18.75
N PRO A 439 -34.76 -29.74 -17.86
CA PRO A 439 -34.78 -29.96 -16.42
C PRO A 439 -36.20 -30.36 -15.99
N PRO A 440 -36.41 -31.52 -15.34
CA PRO A 440 -37.76 -32.00 -15.00
C PRO A 440 -38.40 -31.23 -13.85
N GLU A 441 -37.61 -30.62 -12.97
CA GLU A 441 -38.08 -29.90 -11.78
C GLU A 441 -37.18 -28.70 -11.44
N GLU A 442 -37.67 -27.81 -10.57
CA GLU A 442 -36.91 -26.64 -10.11
C GLU A 442 -35.72 -27.03 -9.24
N GLY A 443 -34.63 -26.27 -9.35
CA GLY A 443 -33.47 -26.40 -8.47
C GLY A 443 -32.14 -26.26 -9.21
N CYS A 444 -31.05 -26.58 -8.52
CA CYS A 444 -29.70 -26.50 -9.07
C CYS A 444 -29.25 -27.87 -9.58
N TYR A 445 -28.83 -27.91 -10.85
CA TYR A 445 -28.30 -29.11 -11.50
C TYR A 445 -26.79 -28.98 -11.64
N SER A 446 -26.06 -30.04 -11.29
CA SER A 446 -24.63 -30.15 -11.59
C SER A 446 -24.44 -30.89 -12.90
N VAL A 447 -23.49 -30.42 -13.71
CA VAL A 447 -23.12 -31.02 -14.99
C VAL A 447 -21.68 -31.51 -14.91
N LYS A 448 -21.43 -32.71 -15.42
CA LYS A 448 -20.10 -33.28 -15.61
C LYS A 448 -19.94 -33.62 -17.09
N VAL A 449 -18.93 -33.07 -17.74
CA VAL A 449 -18.60 -33.38 -19.14
C VAL A 449 -17.26 -34.08 -19.20
N GLN A 450 -17.20 -35.15 -19.98
CA GLN A 450 -15.99 -35.90 -20.28
C GLN A 450 -15.73 -35.85 -21.78
N VAL A 451 -14.53 -35.44 -22.18
CA VAL A 451 -14.10 -35.44 -23.58
C VAL A 451 -12.97 -36.43 -23.74
N ASP A 452 -13.16 -37.45 -24.59
CA ASP A 452 -12.08 -38.31 -25.06
C ASP A 452 -11.47 -37.71 -26.34
N TYR A 453 -10.15 -37.58 -26.41
CA TYR A 453 -9.49 -36.94 -27.55
C TYR A 453 -8.11 -37.55 -27.84
N GLY A 454 -7.67 -37.38 -29.09
CA GLY A 454 -6.38 -37.85 -29.60
C GLY A 454 -6.28 -39.36 -29.77
N ARG A 455 -5.26 -39.82 -30.51
CA ARG A 455 -5.07 -41.24 -30.87
C ARG A 455 -4.92 -42.20 -29.68
N ASN A 456 -4.53 -41.68 -28.52
CA ASN A 456 -4.37 -42.46 -27.28
C ASN A 456 -5.62 -42.41 -26.37
N ARG A 457 -6.74 -41.81 -26.82
CA ARG A 457 -7.98 -41.63 -26.05
C ARG A 457 -7.74 -41.06 -24.64
N GLN A 458 -7.05 -39.93 -24.58
CA GLN A 458 -6.93 -39.18 -23.33
C GLN A 458 -8.30 -38.64 -22.94
N ILE A 459 -8.63 -38.65 -21.64
CA ILE A 459 -9.92 -38.18 -21.13
C ILE A 459 -9.70 -36.95 -20.26
N ILE A 460 -10.40 -35.85 -20.58
CA ILE A 460 -10.53 -34.68 -19.70
C ILE A 460 -11.94 -34.67 -19.12
N THR A 461 -12.06 -34.27 -17.86
CA THR A 461 -13.34 -34.11 -17.18
C THR A 461 -13.45 -32.69 -16.65
N ALA A 462 -14.58 -32.04 -16.88
CA ALA A 462 -14.90 -30.73 -16.35
C ALA A 462 -16.31 -30.71 -15.76
N TYR A 463 -16.58 -29.74 -14.88
CA TYR A 463 -17.83 -29.61 -14.16
C TYR A 463 -18.38 -28.20 -14.29
N ASP A 464 -19.70 -28.07 -14.33
CA ASP A 464 -20.42 -26.80 -14.28
C ASP A 464 -21.78 -27.00 -13.58
N SER A 465 -22.60 -25.95 -13.49
CA SER A 465 -23.95 -26.02 -12.93
C SER A 465 -24.89 -25.00 -13.55
N TYR A 466 -26.19 -25.32 -13.61
CA TYR A 466 -27.24 -24.39 -14.01
C TYR A 466 -28.43 -24.45 -13.04
N GLY A 467 -29.23 -23.39 -12.99
CA GLY A 467 -30.50 -23.36 -12.28
C GLY A 467 -31.68 -23.74 -13.17
N ALA A 468 -32.74 -24.30 -12.59
CA ALA A 468 -34.03 -24.48 -13.25
C ALA A 468 -35.15 -23.75 -12.49
N TYR A 469 -36.02 -23.02 -13.22
CA TYR A 469 -37.14 -22.26 -12.66
C TYR A 469 -38.47 -22.65 -13.32
N ALA A 470 -39.56 -22.64 -12.55
CA ALA A 470 -40.90 -22.80 -13.10
C ALA A 470 -41.31 -21.53 -13.86
N VAL A 471 -41.88 -21.74 -15.04
CA VAL A 471 -42.40 -20.67 -15.92
C VAL A 471 -43.78 -20.22 -15.45
#